data_AF-A0A832ATA9-F1
#
_entry.id   AF-A0A832ATA9-F1
#
_cell.length_a   1.000
_cell.length_b   1.000
_cell.length_c   1.000
_cell.angle_alpha   90.00
_cell.angle_beta   90.00
_cell.angle_gamma   90.00
#
_symmetry.space_group_name_H-M   'P 1'
#
loop_
_entity.id
_entity.type
_entity.pdbx_description
1 polymer ?
#
loop_
_entity_poly.entity_id
_entity_poly.type
_entity_poly.pdbx_seq_one_letter_code
_entity_poly.pdbx_strand_id
1 'polypeptide(L)'
;MIQKNKKSLYIYLSSLMGVLLFLTLHRVVFFFLSILGAYGIEPLQSDVSSLLFMGIEYFTLILAMMLGAWYGIWVGLYWFEKVYVEGNHPGVVGHLADCCWPAPKNRYRLEAKLESAEKKLEADMWELESLAKAIPVTIASPEPIKRRVVRKKAPKIPAAK
;
A
#
# COMPACT_ATOMS: atom_id res chain seq x y z
N MET A 1 -3.54 -11.60 11.46
CA MET A 1 -3.29 -10.37 12.25
C MET A 1 -1.80 -10.07 12.41
N ILE A 2 -0.97 -11.03 12.83
CA ILE A 2 0.47 -10.83 13.16
C ILE A 2 1.31 -10.24 12.01
N GLN A 3 1.02 -10.57 10.74
CA GLN A 3 1.76 -10.00 9.59
C GLN A 3 1.48 -8.51 9.33
N LYS A 4 0.27 -8.01 9.62
CA LYS A 4 -0.07 -6.59 9.39
C LYS A 4 0.73 -5.68 10.32
N ASN A 5 0.89 -6.09 11.58
CA ASN A 5 1.65 -5.34 12.58
C ASN A 5 3.15 -5.30 12.24
N LYS A 6 3.71 -6.40 11.72
CA LYS A 6 5.12 -6.46 11.28
C LYS A 6 5.42 -5.55 10.09
N LYS A 7 4.50 -5.47 9.12
CA LYS A 7 4.64 -4.57 7.96
C LYS A 7 4.64 -3.11 8.37
N SER A 8 3.70 -2.72 9.24
CA SER A 8 3.62 -1.34 9.75
C SER A 8 4.85 -0.95 10.55
N LEU A 9 5.35 -1.83 11.43
CA LEU A 9 6.57 -1.58 12.20
C LEU A 9 7.80 -1.39 11.30
N TYR A 10 7.95 -2.22 10.26
CA TYR A 10 9.07 -2.14 9.33
C TYR A 10 9.06 -0.81 8.55
N ILE A 11 7.91 -0.41 8.01
CA ILE A 11 7.75 0.86 7.28
C ILE A 11 8.03 2.04 8.22
N TYR A 12 7.56 1.97 9.47
CA TYR A 12 7.83 2.99 10.47
C TYR A 12 9.33 3.10 10.77
N LEU A 13 10.01 1.97 11.00
CA LEU A 13 11.46 1.94 11.25
C LEU A 13 12.25 2.50 10.07
N SER A 14 11.86 2.14 8.84
CA SER A 14 12.49 2.63 7.62
C SER A 14 12.26 4.14 7.41
N SER A 15 11.06 4.64 7.72
CA SER A 15 10.75 6.08 7.71
C SER A 15 11.63 6.83 8.71
N LEU A 16 11.75 6.32 9.94
CA LEU A 16 12.58 6.90 11.00
C LEU A 16 14.07 6.91 10.61
N MET A 17 14.54 5.82 10.01
CA MET A 17 15.91 5.73 9.46
C MET A 17 16.13 6.75 8.33
N GLY A 18 15.16 6.94 7.44
CA GLY A 18 15.23 7.94 6.37
C GLY A 18 15.31 9.38 6.91
N VAL A 19 14.51 9.71 7.94
CA VAL A 19 14.59 11.01 8.62
C VAL A 19 15.97 11.20 9.25
N LEU A 20 16.48 10.21 9.98
CA LEU A 20 17.82 10.27 10.58
C LEU A 20 18.91 10.49 9.53
N LEU A 21 18.85 9.80 8.39
CA LEU A 21 19.82 9.93 7.31
C LEU A 21 19.81 11.34 6.69
N PHE A 22 18.64 11.93 6.50
CA PHE A 22 18.56 13.30 5.98
C PHE A 22 18.96 14.36 7.01
N LEU A 23 18.69 14.11 8.30
CA LEU A 23 19.16 14.99 9.38
C LEU A 23 20.68 14.97 9.49
N THR A 24 21.32 13.80 9.37
CA THR A 24 22.79 13.73 9.37
C THR A 24 23.39 14.36 8.11
N LEU A 25 22.78 14.14 6.94
CA LEU A 25 23.20 14.80 5.70
C LEU A 25 23.11 16.32 5.80
N HIS A 26 21.98 16.85 6.29
CA HIS A 26 21.77 18.28 6.53
C HIS A 26 22.84 18.84 7.49
N ARG A 27 23.08 18.15 8.62
CA ARG A 27 24.13 18.52 9.59
C ARG A 27 25.52 18.58 8.96
N VAL A 28 25.85 17.62 8.09
CA VAL A 28 27.14 17.55 7.39
C VAL A 28 27.29 18.72 6.41
N VAL A 29 26.24 19.03 5.64
CA VAL A 29 26.25 20.18 4.71
C VAL A 29 26.47 21.49 5.46
N PHE A 30 25.73 21.72 6.55
CA PHE A 30 25.90 22.93 7.36
C PHE A 30 27.26 23.01 8.06
N PHE A 31 27.82 21.87 8.47
CA PHE A 31 29.18 21.80 8.99
C PHE A 31 30.21 22.23 7.93
N PHE A 32 30.09 21.76 6.69
CA PHE A 32 30.97 22.20 5.61
C PHE A 32 30.79 23.69 5.27
N LEU A 33 29.56 24.19 5.24
CA LEU A 33 29.28 25.62 5.02
C LEU A 33 29.92 26.48 6.13
N SER A 34 29.83 26.03 7.38
CA SER A 34 30.45 26.72 8.52
C SER A 34 31.97 26.75 8.41
N ILE A 35 32.58 25.63 8.00
CA ILE A 35 34.02 25.55 7.76
C ILE A 35 34.45 26.47 6.62
N LEU A 36 33.71 26.48 5.50
CA LEU A 36 34.02 27.34 4.36
C LEU A 36 33.98 28.83 4.74
N GLY A 37 32.99 29.23 5.54
CA GLY A 37 32.89 30.58 6.07
C GLY A 37 34.08 30.96 6.96
N ALA A 38 34.59 30.03 7.78
CA ALA A 38 35.76 30.26 8.62
C ALA A 38 37.06 30.48 7.81
N TYR A 39 37.16 29.94 6.59
CA TYR A 39 38.30 30.15 5.70
C TYR A 39 38.22 31.46 4.88
N GLY A 40 37.24 32.32 5.15
CA GLY A 40 37.14 33.63 4.48
C GLY A 40 36.66 33.57 3.04
N ILE A 41 36.20 32.40 2.58
CA ILE A 41 35.41 32.30 1.34
C ILE A 41 34.02 32.80 1.72
N GLU A 42 33.82 34.12 1.78
CA GLU A 42 32.56 34.75 2.22
C GLU A 42 31.37 34.14 1.46
N PRO A 43 30.65 33.17 2.05
CA PRO A 43 29.54 32.56 1.38
C PRO A 43 28.35 33.30 1.94
N LEU A 44 28.02 34.45 1.35
CA LEU A 44 26.71 35.04 1.61
C LEU A 44 26.47 35.35 3.11
N GLN A 45 27.46 35.89 3.85
CA GLN A 45 27.28 36.26 5.27
C GLN A 45 27.42 37.77 5.52
N SER A 46 28.05 38.53 4.62
CA SER A 46 28.33 39.94 4.84
C SER A 46 27.12 40.86 4.71
N ASP A 47 26.06 40.46 3.97
CA ASP A 47 24.90 41.33 3.70
C ASP A 47 23.53 40.74 4.06
N VAL A 48 23.42 39.44 4.34
CA VAL A 48 22.13 38.84 4.74
C VAL A 48 21.94 38.95 6.24
N SER A 49 20.83 39.56 6.63
CA SER A 49 20.41 39.63 8.03
C SER A 49 20.48 38.25 8.70
N SER A 50 21.07 38.19 9.89
CA SER A 50 21.19 36.95 10.70
C SER A 50 19.87 36.19 10.85
N LEU A 51 18.75 36.93 10.87
CA LEU A 51 17.39 36.39 10.92
C LEU A 51 17.02 35.58 9.67
N LEU A 52 17.44 36.03 8.48
CA LEU A 52 17.18 35.33 7.22
C LEU A 52 17.98 34.04 7.15
N PHE A 53 19.24 34.04 7.61
CA PHE A 53 20.06 32.83 7.70
C PHE A 53 19.44 31.77 8.62
N MET A 54 19.01 32.17 9.83
CA MET A 54 18.26 31.28 10.73
C MET A 54 16.98 30.75 10.08
N GLY A 55 16.24 31.62 9.37
CA GLY A 55 15.03 31.21 8.65
C GLY A 55 15.28 30.13 7.59
N ILE A 56 16.34 30.28 6.79
CA ILE A 56 16.74 29.28 5.79
C ILE A 56 17.14 27.97 6.46
N GLU A 57 17.91 28.01 7.54
CA GLU A 57 18.32 26.81 8.27
C GLU A 57 17.11 26.02 8.79
N TYR A 58 16.16 26.70 9.45
CA TYR A 58 14.92 26.05 9.91
C TYR A 58 14.09 25.48 8.76
N PHE A 59 13.92 26.25 7.67
CA PHE A 59 13.14 25.81 6.53
C PHE A 59 13.75 24.58 5.84
N THR A 60 15.07 24.58 5.64
CA THR A 60 15.80 23.44 5.06
C THR A 60 15.78 22.22 5.98
N LEU A 61 15.77 22.41 7.31
CA LEU A 61 15.62 21.32 8.27
C LEU A 61 14.23 20.66 8.17
N ILE A 62 13.16 21.45 8.06
CA ILE A 62 11.81 20.94 7.87
C ILE A 62 11.72 20.15 6.55
N LEU A 63 12.27 20.71 5.47
CA LEU A 63 12.34 20.02 4.17
C LEU A 63 13.13 18.71 4.25
N ALA A 64 14.27 18.71 4.94
CA ALA A 64 15.08 17.51 5.14
C ALA A 64 14.31 16.42 5.89
N MET A 65 13.55 16.79 6.93
CA MET A 65 12.67 15.85 7.63
C MET A 65 11.56 15.29 6.72
N MET A 66 10.89 16.14 5.95
CA MET A 66 9.82 15.69 5.04
C MET A 66 10.36 14.76 3.95
N LEU A 67 11.47 15.13 3.30
CA LEU A 67 12.13 14.33 2.28
C LEU A 67 12.69 13.03 2.85
N GLY A 68 13.28 13.07 4.05
CA GLY A 68 13.78 11.88 4.73
C GLY A 68 12.67 10.90 5.10
N ALA A 69 11.54 11.39 5.60
CA ALA A 69 10.39 10.55 5.91
C ALA A 69 9.81 9.91 4.64
N TRP A 70 9.63 10.70 3.57
CA TRP A 70 9.16 10.22 2.27
C TRP A 70 10.09 9.16 1.68
N TYR A 71 11.39 9.45 1.63
CA TYR A 71 12.42 8.55 1.13
C TYR A 71 12.47 7.25 1.95
N GLY A 72 12.43 7.35 3.28
CA GLY A 72 12.44 6.19 4.16
C GLY A 72 11.22 5.29 3.98
N ILE A 73 10.03 5.87 3.74
CA ILE A 73 8.82 5.09 3.40
C ILE A 73 9.00 4.39 2.05
N TRP A 74 9.48 5.11 1.03
CA TRP A 74 9.68 4.55 -0.32
C TRP A 74 10.69 3.40 -0.32
N VAL A 75 11.85 3.59 0.30
CA VAL A 75 12.87 2.54 0.45
C VAL A 75 12.33 1.37 1.26
N GLY A 76 11.57 1.63 2.33
CA GLY A 76 10.98 0.59 3.16
C GLY A 76 9.96 -0.26 2.41
N LEU A 77 9.12 0.34 1.57
CA LEU A 77 8.19 -0.39 0.70
C LEU A 77 8.94 -1.25 -0.32
N TYR A 78 9.92 -0.65 -1.01
CA TYR A 78 10.73 -1.34 -2.02
C TYR A 78 11.47 -2.54 -1.44
N TRP A 79 12.14 -2.36 -0.30
CA TRP A 79 12.85 -3.44 0.38
C TRP A 79 11.93 -4.50 0.94
N PHE A 80 10.78 -4.10 1.49
CA PHE A 80 9.80 -5.07 1.99
C PHE A 80 9.30 -5.98 0.86
N GLU A 81 9.02 -5.42 -0.31
CA GLU A 81 8.63 -6.20 -1.49
C GLU A 81 9.75 -7.13 -1.95
N LYS A 82 10.99 -6.62 -2.06
CA LYS A 82 12.14 -7.45 -2.43
C LYS A 82 12.38 -8.61 -1.45
N VAL A 83 12.47 -8.32 -0.15
CA VAL A 83 12.79 -9.30 0.90
C VAL A 83 11.66 -10.31 1.11
N TYR A 84 10.41 -9.85 1.17
CA TYR A 84 9.30 -10.72 1.58
C TYR A 84 8.45 -11.25 0.42
N VAL A 85 8.39 -10.56 -0.74
CA VAL A 85 7.50 -10.90 -1.86
C VAL A 85 8.22 -11.52 -3.06
N GLU A 86 9.47 -11.12 -3.35
CA GLU A 86 10.24 -11.74 -4.44
C GLU A 86 11.13 -12.88 -3.95
N GLY A 87 11.80 -12.75 -2.80
CA GLY A 87 12.62 -13.83 -2.22
C GLY A 87 13.76 -14.33 -3.11
N ASN A 88 14.10 -13.59 -4.18
CA ASN A 88 15.25 -13.85 -5.03
C ASN A 88 16.19 -12.65 -4.89
N HIS A 89 17.41 -12.91 -4.42
CA HIS A 89 18.34 -11.86 -4.04
C HIS A 89 19.69 -12.10 -4.73
N PRO A 90 19.95 -11.50 -5.90
CA PRO A 90 21.27 -11.58 -6.49
C PRO A 90 22.28 -10.74 -5.68
N GLY A 91 23.42 -11.35 -5.34
CA GLY A 91 24.60 -10.65 -4.76
C GLY A 91 24.64 -10.54 -3.23
N VAL A 92 25.40 -9.56 -2.72
CA VAL A 92 25.70 -9.34 -1.28
C VAL A 92 24.42 -9.14 -0.46
N VAL A 93 23.40 -8.53 -1.08
CA VAL A 93 22.09 -8.30 -0.48
C VAL A 93 21.37 -9.62 -0.17
N GLY A 94 21.56 -10.65 -0.99
CA GLY A 94 20.99 -11.98 -0.74
C GLY A 94 21.64 -12.70 0.42
N HIS A 95 22.96 -12.62 0.50
CA HIS A 95 23.68 -13.21 1.61
C HIS A 95 23.32 -12.56 2.96
N LEU A 96 23.09 -11.25 3.00
CA LEU A 96 22.62 -10.55 4.19
C LEU A 96 21.16 -10.88 4.53
N ALA A 97 20.30 -10.96 3.52
CA ALA A 97 18.90 -11.34 3.70
C ALA A 97 18.78 -12.76 4.26
N ASP A 98 19.53 -13.72 3.72
CA ASP A 98 19.51 -15.12 4.16
C ASP A 98 20.07 -15.29 5.60
N CYS A 99 21.11 -14.53 5.97
CA CYS A 99 21.68 -14.59 7.31
C CYS A 99 20.84 -13.88 8.39
N CYS A 100 20.24 -12.73 8.08
CA CYS A 100 19.58 -11.89 9.08
C CYS A 100 18.05 -11.99 9.06
N TRP A 101 17.44 -12.41 7.94
CA TRP A 101 16.00 -12.56 7.78
C TRP A 101 15.67 -13.91 7.14
N PRO A 102 15.68 -15.00 7.93
CA PRO A 102 15.29 -16.30 7.41
C PRO A 102 13.89 -16.18 6.79
N ALA A 103 13.81 -16.45 5.48
CA ALA A 103 12.58 -16.35 4.73
C ALA A 103 11.46 -17.10 5.46
N PRO A 104 10.25 -16.51 5.59
CA PRO A 104 9.17 -17.21 6.24
C PRO A 104 8.86 -18.49 5.45
N LYS A 105 9.06 -19.66 6.07
CA LYS A 105 8.70 -21.02 5.58
C LYS A 105 7.25 -21.15 5.03
N ASN A 106 6.44 -20.10 5.08
CA ASN A 106 5.03 -20.07 4.72
C ASN A 106 4.74 -19.74 3.24
N ARG A 107 5.72 -19.42 2.40
CA ARG A 107 5.48 -19.15 0.97
C ARG A 107 5.01 -20.40 0.22
N TYR A 108 5.69 -21.53 0.44
CA TYR A 108 5.26 -22.85 -0.03
C TYR A 108 3.86 -23.24 0.43
N ARG A 109 3.44 -22.75 1.61
CA ARG A 109 2.12 -23.08 2.19
C ARG A 109 0.99 -22.22 1.62
N LEU A 110 1.30 -21.05 1.05
CA LEU A 110 0.30 -20.20 0.40
C LEU A 110 0.07 -20.65 -1.04
N GLU A 111 1.15 -20.94 -1.77
CA GLU A 111 1.08 -21.49 -3.14
C GLU A 111 0.37 -22.84 -3.15
N ALA A 112 0.72 -23.76 -2.23
CA ALA A 112 0.02 -25.03 -2.10
C ALA A 112 -1.46 -24.89 -1.71
N LYS A 113 -1.83 -23.84 -0.95
CA LYS A 113 -3.23 -23.54 -0.62
C LYS A 113 -3.98 -22.93 -1.80
N LEU A 114 -3.30 -22.14 -2.63
CA LEU A 114 -3.86 -21.51 -3.81
C LEU A 114 -4.11 -22.56 -4.90
N GLU A 115 -3.14 -23.44 -5.13
CA GLU A 115 -3.27 -24.58 -6.05
C GLU A 115 -4.33 -25.58 -5.57
N SER A 116 -4.41 -25.82 -4.26
CA SER A 116 -5.49 -26.62 -3.66
C SER A 116 -6.87 -25.98 -3.83
N ALA A 117 -6.97 -24.65 -3.78
CA ALA A 117 -8.23 -23.94 -3.95
C ALA A 117 -8.67 -23.94 -5.41
N GLU A 118 -7.73 -23.78 -6.34
CA GLU A 118 -7.96 -23.83 -7.79
C GLU A 118 -8.45 -25.21 -8.23
N LYS A 119 -7.77 -26.29 -7.82
CA LYS A 119 -8.22 -27.67 -8.08
C LYS A 119 -9.61 -27.98 -7.51
N LYS A 120 -9.95 -27.40 -6.35
CA LYS A 120 -11.26 -27.59 -5.73
C LYS A 120 -12.35 -26.83 -6.50
N LEU A 121 -12.03 -25.64 -6.99
CA LEU A 121 -12.93 -24.84 -7.83
C LEU A 121 -13.20 -25.52 -9.19
N GLU A 122 -12.17 -26.12 -9.80
CA GLU A 122 -12.31 -26.91 -11.04
C GLU A 122 -13.18 -28.15 -10.84
N ALA A 123 -13.00 -28.86 -9.72
CA ALA A 123 -13.83 -30.01 -9.38
C ALA A 123 -15.30 -29.61 -9.17
N ASP A 124 -15.55 -28.54 -8.42
CA ASP A 124 -16.91 -28.01 -8.20
C ASP A 124 -17.56 -27.57 -9.52
N MET A 125 -16.79 -26.98 -10.44
CA MET A 125 -17.26 -26.63 -11.79
C MET A 125 -17.65 -27.86 -12.61
N TRP A 126 -16.84 -28.92 -12.57
CA TRP A 126 -17.12 -30.17 -13.29
C TRP A 126 -18.36 -30.88 -12.74
N GLU A 127 -18.54 -30.86 -11.42
CA GLU A 127 -19.77 -31.36 -10.78
C GLU A 127 -20.99 -30.57 -11.23
N LEU A 128 -20.92 -29.23 -11.24
CA LEU A 128 -21.99 -28.35 -11.72
C LEU A 128 -22.35 -28.60 -13.18
N GLU A 129 -21.35 -28.81 -14.06
CA GLU A 129 -21.58 -29.11 -15.47
C GLU A 129 -22.24 -30.49 -15.65
N SER A 130 -21.83 -31.48 -14.86
CA SER A 130 -22.45 -32.81 -14.86
C SER A 130 -23.91 -32.78 -14.37
N LEU A 131 -24.21 -31.97 -13.35
CA LEU A 131 -25.56 -31.76 -12.83
C LEU A 131 -26.44 -30.99 -13.82
N ALA A 132 -25.89 -29.97 -14.47
CA ALA A 132 -26.59 -29.20 -15.50
C ALA A 132 -26.92 -30.06 -16.74
N LYS A 133 -26.08 -31.03 -17.08
CA LYS A 133 -26.30 -31.98 -18.17
C LYS A 133 -27.26 -33.12 -17.79
N ALA A 134 -27.32 -33.49 -16.51
CA ALA A 134 -28.23 -34.50 -15.97
C ALA A 134 -29.66 -33.99 -15.76
N ILE A 135 -29.86 -32.69 -15.61
CA ILE A 135 -31.19 -32.07 -15.56
C ILE A 135 -31.59 -31.73 -17.00
N PRO A 136 -32.50 -32.48 -17.66
CA PRO A 136 -33.14 -31.96 -18.86
C PRO A 136 -33.90 -30.70 -18.44
N VAL A 137 -33.50 -29.56 -18.98
CA VAL A 137 -34.20 -28.29 -18.83
C VAL A 137 -35.53 -28.40 -19.57
N THR A 138 -36.51 -29.08 -18.98
CA THR A 138 -37.92 -28.88 -19.29
C THR A 138 -38.32 -27.57 -18.63
N ILE A 139 -38.05 -26.46 -19.31
CA ILE A 139 -38.79 -25.21 -19.07
C ILE A 139 -40.20 -25.50 -19.57
N ALA A 140 -41.03 -26.11 -18.72
CA ALA A 140 -42.46 -26.03 -18.89
C ALA A 140 -42.82 -24.55 -18.71
N SER A 141 -43.04 -23.87 -19.84
CA SER A 141 -43.59 -22.52 -19.87
C SER A 141 -44.84 -22.49 -18.97
N PRO A 142 -44.85 -21.72 -17.87
CA PRO A 142 -46.05 -21.63 -17.05
C PRO A 142 -47.14 -20.97 -17.89
N GLU A 143 -48.30 -21.64 -17.98
CA GLU A 143 -49.44 -21.16 -18.76
C GLU A 143 -49.73 -19.68 -18.47
N PRO A 144 -50.10 -18.89 -19.51
CA PRO A 144 -50.30 -17.46 -19.34
C PRO A 144 -51.42 -17.19 -18.33
N ILE A 145 -51.02 -16.62 -17.18
CA ILE A 145 -51.93 -16.20 -16.12
C ILE A 145 -52.90 -15.17 -16.69
N LYS A 146 -54.16 -15.57 -16.92
CA LYS A 146 -55.27 -14.68 -17.27
C LYS A 146 -55.54 -13.74 -16.09
N ARG A 147 -54.85 -12.60 -16.06
CA ARG A 147 -55.14 -11.54 -15.07
C ARG A 147 -56.54 -10.97 -15.33
N ARG A 148 -57.48 -11.27 -14.43
CA ARG A 148 -58.80 -10.63 -14.40
C ARG A 148 -58.61 -9.17 -14.01
N VAL A 149 -58.77 -8.26 -14.97
CA VAL A 149 -58.74 -6.82 -14.72
C VAL A 149 -59.97 -6.43 -13.92
N VAL A 150 -59.81 -6.27 -12.60
CA VAL A 150 -60.85 -5.69 -11.74
C VAL A 150 -60.70 -4.16 -11.81
N ARG A 151 -61.54 -3.51 -12.61
CA ARG A 151 -61.67 -2.04 -12.62
C ARG A 151 -62.22 -1.58 -11.26
N LYS A 152 -61.38 -0.95 -10.45
CA LYS A 152 -61.84 -0.18 -9.28
C LYS A 152 -62.60 1.05 -9.77
N LYS A 153 -63.88 1.17 -9.38
CA LYS A 153 -64.66 2.41 -9.54
C LYS A 153 -64.06 3.50 -8.66
N ALA A 154 -63.79 4.66 -9.23
CA ALA A 154 -63.34 5.84 -8.49
C ALA A 154 -64.47 6.37 -7.57
N PRO A 155 -64.14 6.89 -6.37
CA PRO A 155 -65.13 7.47 -5.47
C PRO A 155 -65.60 8.84 -5.99
N LYS A 156 -66.92 9.05 -5.93
CA LYS A 156 -67.57 10.36 -6.20
C LYS A 156 -67.14 11.35 -5.13
N ILE A 157 -66.53 12.46 -5.56
CA ILE A 157 -66.25 13.62 -4.72
C ILE A 157 -67.57 14.41 -4.59
N PRO A 158 -68.07 14.71 -3.38
CA PRO A 158 -69.24 15.57 -3.21
C PRO A 158 -68.86 17.03 -3.49
N ALA A 159 -69.70 17.71 -4.28
CA ALA A 159 -69.56 19.13 -4.56
C ALA A 159 -69.79 19.95 -3.28
N ALA A 160 -68.82 20.80 -2.95
CA ALA A 160 -68.98 21.83 -1.93
C ALA A 160 -69.83 22.98 -2.48
N LYS A 161 -70.80 23.41 -1.67
CA LYS A 161 -71.64 24.59 -1.87
C LYS A 161 -70.85 25.88 -1.65
#